data_AF-A0A447TWJ4-F1
#
_entry.id   AF-A0A447TWJ4-F1
#
_cell.length_a   1.000
_cell.length_b   1.000
_cell.length_c   1.000
_cell.angle_alpha   90.00
_cell.angle_beta   90.00
_cell.angle_gamma   90.00
#
_symmetry.space_group_name_H-M   'P 1'
#
loop_
_entity.id
_entity.type
_entity.pdbx_description
1 polymer ?
#
loop_
_entity_poly.entity_id
_entity_poly.type
_entity_poly.pdbx_seq_one_letter_code
_entity_poly.pdbx_strand_id
1 'polypeptide(L)' 'MQSLLLREKVEASRRAMLLYPQQLSWNWWDDVTVELRFWLPAGSFATSVVRELINTMGDYAHIAE' A
#
# COMPACT_ATOMS: atom_id res chain seq x y z
N MET A 1 14.95 -21.70 -7.48
CA MET A 1 13.72 -20.87 -7.40
C MET A 1 12.61 -21.44 -8.29
N GLN A 2 12.86 -21.75 -9.58
CA GLN A 2 11.85 -22.39 -10.47
C GLN A 2 11.34 -23.76 -9.97
N SER A 3 12.18 -24.58 -9.33
CA SER A 3 11.78 -25.90 -8.81
C SER A 3 10.70 -25.86 -7.74
N LEU A 4 10.65 -24.79 -6.92
CA LEU A 4 9.63 -24.63 -5.88
C LEU A 4 8.26 -24.28 -6.49
N LEU A 5 8.24 -23.33 -7.45
CA LEU A 5 7.01 -22.91 -8.12
C LEU A 5 6.33 -24.08 -8.85
N LEU A 6 7.12 -24.93 -9.52
CA LEU A 6 6.62 -26.13 -10.21
C LEU A 6 6.07 -27.18 -9.23
N ARG A 7 6.77 -27.43 -8.11
CA ARG A 7 6.32 -28.38 -7.09
C ARG A 7 5.00 -27.94 -6.46
N GLU A 8 4.88 -26.66 -6.13
CA GLU A 8 3.71 -26.09 -5.47
C GLU A 8 2.61 -25.68 -6.46
N LYS A 9 2.81 -25.92 -7.77
CA LYS A 9 1.86 -25.58 -8.85
C LYS A 9 1.44 -24.10 -8.85
N VAL A 10 2.38 -23.22 -8.53
CA VAL A 10 2.17 -21.77 -8.54
C VAL A 10 2.70 -21.20 -9.85
N GLU A 11 1.80 -20.62 -10.65
CA GLU A 11 2.14 -19.94 -11.89
C GLU A 11 2.95 -18.66 -11.62
N ALA A 12 3.98 -18.43 -12.43
CA ALA A 12 4.78 -17.23 -12.33
C ALA A 12 3.98 -16.01 -12.84
N SER A 13 3.98 -14.93 -12.07
CA SER A 13 3.32 -13.67 -12.45
C SER A 13 4.28 -12.48 -12.43
N ARG A 14 3.80 -11.32 -12.88
CA ARG A 14 4.52 -10.05 -12.83
C ARG A 14 3.73 -9.07 -11.97
N ARG A 15 4.45 -8.23 -11.24
CA ARG A 15 3.89 -7.15 -10.41
C ARG A 15 4.74 -5.91 -10.60
N ALA A 16 4.10 -4.74 -10.67
CA ALA A 16 4.81 -3.47 -10.69
C ALA A 16 5.59 -3.30 -9.38
N MET A 17 6.85 -2.85 -9.49
CA MET A 17 7.72 -2.62 -8.34
C MET A 17 7.44 -1.27 -7.65
N LEU A 18 7.02 -0.27 -8.44
CA LEU A 18 6.62 1.05 -7.95
C LEU A 18 5.10 1.17 -7.98
N LEU A 19 4.56 1.87 -6.99
CA LEU A 19 3.13 2.20 -6.86
C LEU A 19 2.97 3.71 -6.96
N TYR A 20 2.11 4.17 -7.87
CA TYR A 20 1.79 5.58 -8.06
C TYR A 20 0.34 5.85 -7.62
N PRO A 21 0.12 6.50 -6.46
CA PRO A 21 -1.22 6.91 -6.04
C PRO A 21 -1.85 7.86 -7.05
N GLN A 22 -3.06 7.53 -7.50
CA GLN A 22 -3.78 8.34 -8.50
C GLN A 22 -4.66 9.37 -7.81
N GLN A 23 -4.80 10.55 -8.43
CA GLN A 23 -5.65 11.63 -7.91
C GLN A 23 -5.32 11.99 -6.46
N LEU A 24 -4.03 11.99 -6.12
CA LEU A 24 -3.57 12.30 -4.77
C LEU A 24 -3.96 13.73 -4.40
N SER A 25 -4.68 13.86 -3.29
CA SER A 25 -5.02 15.12 -2.67
C SER A 25 -4.88 15.00 -1.15
N TRP A 26 -4.63 16.13 -0.49
CA TRP A 26 -4.53 16.19 0.95
C TRP A 26 -5.15 17.47 1.50
N ASN A 27 -5.64 17.39 2.72
CA ASN A 27 -6.15 18.52 3.47
C ASN A 27 -5.68 18.44 4.92
N TRP A 28 -4.97 19.46 5.38
CA TRP A 28 -4.60 19.59 6.78
C TRP A 28 -5.79 20.17 7.54
N TRP A 29 -6.20 19.48 8.61
CA TRP A 29 -7.26 19.97 9.48
C TRP A 29 -6.67 20.84 10.60
N ASP A 30 -5.46 20.50 11.04
CA ASP A 30 -4.65 21.21 12.02
C ASP A 30 -3.16 20.83 11.83
N ASP A 31 -2.29 21.27 12.74
CA ASP A 31 -0.84 21.04 12.65
C ASP A 31 -0.41 19.57 12.83
N VAL A 32 -1.31 18.69 13.29
CA VAL A 32 -1.01 17.29 13.60
C VAL A 32 -1.92 16.29 12.89
N THR A 33 -2.89 16.76 12.09
CA THR A 33 -3.91 15.92 11.44
C THR A 33 -4.02 16.25 9.95
N VAL A 34 -3.78 15.24 9.11
CA VAL A 34 -3.93 15.32 7.65
C VAL A 34 -4.88 14.26 7.13
N GLU A 35 -5.83 14.68 6.29
CA GLU A 35 -6.64 13.80 5.49
C GLU A 35 -5.96 13.58 4.13
N LEU A 36 -5.78 12.32 3.74
CA LEU A 36 -5.24 11.93 2.43
C LEU A 36 -6.30 11.21 1.62
N ARG A 37 -6.43 11.57 0.34
CA ARG A 37 -7.31 10.87 -0.61
C ARG A 37 -6.52 10.51 -1.85
N PHE A 38 -6.60 9.24 -2.23
CA PHE A 38 -5.98 8.72 -3.44
C PHE A 38 -6.66 7.42 -3.85
N TRP A 39 -6.57 7.09 -5.14
CA TRP A 39 -7.00 5.81 -5.67
C TRP A 39 -5.79 4.91 -5.94
N LEU A 40 -5.95 3.61 -5.65
CA LEU A 40 -4.95 2.57 -5.93
C LEU A 40 -5.55 1.45 -6.78
N PRO A 41 -4.77 0.84 -7.70
CA PRO A 41 -5.22 -0.33 -8.43
C PRO A 41 -5.39 -1.53 -7.48
N ALA A 42 -6.34 -2.41 -7.82
CA ALA A 42 -6.63 -3.62 -7.06
C ALA A 42 -5.35 -4.43 -6.76
N GLY A 43 -5.29 -4.98 -5.55
CA GLY A 43 -4.11 -5.71 -5.07
C GLY A 43 -2.95 -4.82 -4.60
N SER A 44 -3.13 -3.50 -4.52
CA SER A 44 -2.24 -2.55 -3.83
C SER A 44 -2.81 -2.14 -2.48
N PHE A 45 -1.97 -1.69 -1.56
CA PHE A 45 -2.37 -1.37 -0.18
C PHE A 45 -2.07 0.08 0.16
N ALA A 46 -3.03 0.77 0.77
CA ALA A 46 -2.87 2.15 1.26
C ALA A 46 -1.73 2.26 2.28
N THR A 47 -1.50 1.21 3.09
CA THR A 47 -0.40 1.15 4.06
C THR A 47 0.98 1.28 3.42
N SER A 48 1.16 0.84 2.17
CA SER A 48 2.42 1.03 1.43
C SER A 48 2.71 2.51 1.14
N VAL A 49 1.67 3.33 0.99
CA VAL A 49 1.82 4.79 0.82
C VAL A 49 2.09 5.45 2.17
N VAL A 50 1.30 5.12 3.20
CA VAL A 50 1.42 5.71 4.55
C VAL A 50 2.79 5.42 5.17
N ARG A 51 3.34 4.22 4.93
CA ARG A 51 4.68 3.83 5.39
C ARG A 51 5.79 4.79 4.93
N GLU A 52 5.65 5.42 3.77
CA GLU A 52 6.65 6.35 3.24
C GLU A 52 6.47 7.78 3.78
N LEU A 53 5.39 8.05 4.52
CA LEU A 53 5.08 9.37 5.09
C LEU A 53 5.45 9.46 6.57
N ILE A 54 5.22 8.39 7.34
CA ILE A 54 5.38 8.39 8.79
C ILE A 54 5.98 7.08 9.31
N ASN A 55 6.72 7.17 10.41
CA ASN A 55 7.23 6.01 11.13
C ASN A 55 6.18 5.53 12.14
N THR A 56 5.46 4.45 11.82
CA THR A 56 4.49 3.84 12.74
C THR A 56 5.12 2.65 13.47
N MET A 57 5.06 2.62 14.80
CA MET A 57 5.40 1.42 15.58
C MET A 57 4.17 0.50 15.66
N GLY A 58 4.02 -0.41 14.70
CA GLY A 58 3.28 -1.68 14.84
C GLY A 58 1.76 -1.68 15.08
N ASP A 59 1.12 -0.58 15.44
CA ASP A 59 -0.32 -0.58 15.77
C ASP A 59 -1.16 -0.03 14.60
N TYR A 60 -1.45 -0.92 13.65
CA TYR A 60 -2.29 -0.64 12.47
C TYR A 60 -3.79 -0.75 12.78
N ALA A 61 -4.17 -0.89 14.06
CA ALA A 61 -5.57 -1.03 14.45
C ALA A 61 -6.33 0.25 14.07
N HIS A 62 -7.29 0.11 13.14
CA HIS A 62 -8.27 1.09 12.63
C HIS A 62 -8.16 1.53 11.15
N ILE A 63 -7.42 0.82 10.30
CA ILE A 63 -7.69 0.87 8.85
C ILE A 63 -9.00 0.14 8.56
N ALA A 64 -10.11 0.90 8.53
CA ALA A 64 -11.44 0.42 8.21
C ALA A 64 -11.48 -0.25 6.81
N GLU A 65 -12.14 -1.41 6.74
CA GLU A 65 -12.66 -2.01 5.50
C GLU A 65 -13.76 -1.14 4.89
#